data_AF-A0A940Q096-F1
#
_entry.id   AF-A0A940Q096-F1
#
_cell.length_a   1.000
_cell.length_b   1.000
_cell.length_c   1.000
_cell.angle_alpha   90.00
_cell.angle_beta   90.00
_cell.angle_gamma   90.00
#
_symmetry.space_group_name_H-M   'P 1'
#
loop_
_entity.id
_entity.type
_entity.pdbx_description
1 polymer ?
#
loop_
_entity_poly.entity_id
_entity_poly.type
_entity_poly.pdbx_seq_one_letter_code
_entity_poly.pdbx_strand_id
1 'polypeptide(L)'
;MILEVFLSVLFFTLLGVAYVKGYDAVKSRSPEHLPQFYLILATIRMLLVATVVGLYVFFTESREDAIRFAVMILIMYAIMMVVTLKLRH
;
A
#
# COMPACT_ATOMS: atom_id res chain seq x y z
N MET A 1 -1.14 -16.54 -10.45
CA MET A 1 -0.58 -15.42 -11.23
C MET A 1 -1.58 -14.34 -11.64
N ILE A 2 -2.52 -14.54 -12.60
CA ILE A 2 -3.43 -13.46 -13.04
C ILE A 2 -4.30 -12.91 -11.90
N LEU A 3 -4.88 -13.78 -11.08
CA LEU A 3 -5.69 -13.39 -9.92
C LEU A 3 -4.89 -12.58 -8.89
N GLU A 4 -3.66 -13.00 -8.58
CA GLU A 4 -2.79 -12.31 -7.61
C GLU A 4 -2.41 -10.91 -8.09
N VAL A 5 -2.10 -10.77 -9.38
CA VAL A 5 -1.83 -9.47 -10.01
C VAL A 5 -3.05 -8.57 -9.90
N PHE A 6 -4.24 -9.09 -10.25
CA PHE A 6 -5.48 -8.32 -10.18
C PHE A 6 -5.80 -7.88 -8.74
N LEU A 7 -5.69 -8.78 -7.77
CA LEU A 7 -5.90 -8.47 -6.35
C LEU A 7 -4.88 -7.46 -5.83
N SER A 8 -3.62 -7.57 -6.25
CA SER A 8 -2.57 -6.62 -5.87
C SER A 8 -2.86 -5.22 -6.44
N VAL A 9 -3.23 -5.13 -7.72
CA VAL A 9 -3.61 -3.86 -8.35
C VAL A 9 -4.82 -3.25 -7.65
N LEU A 10 -5.84 -4.05 -7.35
CA LEU A 10 -7.02 -3.58 -6.62
C LEU A 10 -6.65 -3.07 -5.22
N PHE A 11 -5.85 -3.83 -4.47
CA PHE A 11 -5.37 -3.48 -3.14
C PHE A 11 -4.62 -2.14 -3.13
N PHE A 12 -3.64 -1.97 -4.02
CA PHE A 12 -2.90 -0.71 -4.13
C PHE A 12 -3.79 0.43 -4.65
N THR A 13 -4.75 0.17 -5.53
CA THR A 13 -5.69 1.21 -5.97
C THR A 13 -6.54 1.73 -4.81
N LEU A 14 -7.08 0.82 -3.98
CA LEU A 14 -7.87 1.19 -2.80
C LEU A 14 -7.05 2.00 -1.78
N LEU A 15 -5.81 1.58 -1.51
CA LEU A 15 -4.89 2.32 -0.65
C LEU A 15 -4.59 3.72 -1.20
N GLY A 16 -4.37 3.85 -2.50
CA GLY A 16 -4.14 5.14 -3.15
C GLY A 16 -5.35 6.07 -3.05
N VAL A 17 -6.56 5.56 -3.32
CA VAL A 17 -7.80 6.33 -3.18
C VAL A 17 -8.03 6.75 -1.74
N ALA A 18 -7.80 5.86 -0.77
CA ALA A 18 -7.91 6.15 0.66
C ALA A 18 -6.93 7.26 1.08
N TYR A 19 -5.69 7.23 0.58
CA TYR A 19 -4.70 8.28 0.80
C TYR A 19 -5.16 9.63 0.26
N VAL A 20 -5.58 9.69 -1.01
CA VAL A 20 -5.99 10.95 -1.65
C VAL A 20 -7.19 11.55 -0.92
N LYS A 21 -8.23 10.75 -0.65
CA LYS A 21 -9.44 11.22 0.05
C LYS A 21 -9.15 11.63 1.50
N GLY A 22 -8.38 10.84 2.23
CA GLY A 22 -8.02 11.15 3.61
C GLY A 22 -7.16 12.41 3.69
N TYR A 23 -6.22 12.58 2.77
CA TYR A 23 -5.40 13.79 2.69
C TYR A 23 -6.26 15.04 2.44
N ASP A 24 -7.16 15.02 1.45
CA ASP A 24 -8.02 16.17 1.17
C ASP A 24 -8.94 16.51 2.35
N ALA A 25 -9.47 15.48 3.02
CA ALA A 25 -10.29 15.67 4.21
C ALA A 25 -9.52 16.32 5.36
N VAL A 26 -8.33 15.80 5.70
CA VAL A 26 -7.49 16.37 6.77
C VAL A 26 -6.99 17.76 6.41
N LYS A 27 -6.55 17.99 5.17
CA LYS A 27 -6.12 19.31 4.69
C LYS A 27 -7.24 20.35 4.79
N SER A 28 -8.47 19.97 4.45
CA SER A 28 -9.61 20.90 4.47
C SER A 28 -10.14 21.24 5.86
N ARG A 29 -10.03 20.31 6.82
CA ARG A 29 -10.62 20.46 8.17
C ARG A 29 -9.60 20.80 9.26
N SER A 30 -8.40 20.23 9.17
CA SER A 30 -7.39 20.27 10.23
C SER A 30 -5.98 20.11 9.66
N PRO A 31 -5.48 21.09 8.88
CA PRO A 31 -4.20 20.98 8.17
C PRO A 31 -3.00 20.79 9.11
N GLU A 32 -3.10 21.24 10.36
CA GLU A 32 -2.11 21.01 11.42
C GLU A 32 -1.86 19.53 11.75
N HIS A 33 -2.84 18.65 11.47
CA HIS A 33 -2.73 17.20 11.69
C HIS A 33 -2.22 16.44 10.46
N LEU A 34 -1.86 17.13 9.36
CA LEU A 34 -1.33 16.48 8.15
C LEU A 34 -0.09 15.62 8.40
N PRO A 35 0.92 16.04 9.19
CA PRO A 35 2.06 15.20 9.50
C PRO A 35 1.69 13.91 10.23
N GLN A 36 0.74 13.99 11.18
CA GLN A 36 0.25 12.81 11.91
C GLN A 36 -0.54 11.88 10.99
N PHE A 37 -1.39 12.43 10.11
CA PHE A 37 -2.11 11.65 9.10
C PHE A 37 -1.14 10.88 8.21
N TYR A 38 -0.05 11.53 7.75
CA TYR A 38 0.99 10.87 6.95
C TYR A 38 1.64 9.70 7.70
N LEU A 39 2.03 9.89 8.96
CA LEU A 39 2.67 8.84 9.77
C LEU A 39 1.73 7.67 10.05
N ILE A 40 0.48 7.96 10.43
CA ILE A 40 -0.54 6.94 10.71
C ILE A 40 -0.80 6.13 9.44
N LEU A 41 -1.04 6.79 8.32
CA LEU A 41 -1.35 6.10 7.07
C LEU A 41 -0.14 5.33 6.52
N ALA A 42 1.07 5.85 6.67
CA ALA A 42 2.29 5.12 6.33
C ALA A 42 2.41 3.83 7.16
N THR A 43 2.12 3.91 8.46
CA THR A 43 2.13 2.76 9.38
C THR A 43 1.08 1.73 8.99
N ILE A 44 -0.18 2.16 8.79
CA ILE A 44 -1.28 1.28 8.36
C ILE A 44 -0.91 0.58 7.06
N ARG A 45 -0.37 1.32 6.09
CA ARG A 45 0.02 0.76 4.79
C ARG A 45 1.14 -0.27 4.92
N MET A 46 2.18 0.00 5.72
CA MET A 46 3.25 -0.95 6.00
C MET A 46 2.73 -2.24 6.62
N LEU A 47 1.84 -2.13 7.62
CA LEU A 47 1.23 -3.27 8.28
C LEU A 47 0.40 -4.09 7.30
N LEU A 48 -0.47 -3.45 6.51
CA LEU A 48 -1.30 -4.16 5.53
C LEU A 48 -0.47 -4.88 4.47
N VAL A 49 0.57 -4.23 3.93
CA VAL A 49 1.48 -4.85 2.96
C VAL A 49 2.19 -6.06 3.59
N ALA A 50 2.72 -5.91 4.80
CA ALA A 50 3.37 -7.00 5.52
C ALA A 50 2.42 -8.16 5.80
N THR A 51 1.17 -7.87 6.20
CA THR A 51 0.13 -8.89 6.41
C THR A 51 -0.20 -9.63 5.11
N VAL A 52 -0.40 -8.93 4.00
CA VAL A 52 -0.72 -9.56 2.70
C VAL A 52 0.41 -10.48 2.24
N VAL A 53 1.66 -10.02 2.32
CA VAL A 53 2.83 -10.84 1.99
C VAL A 53 2.95 -12.03 2.94
N GLY A 54 2.82 -11.80 4.25
CA GLY A 54 2.92 -12.84 5.26
C GLY A 54 1.86 -13.93 5.09
N LEU A 55 0.61 -13.55 4.81
CA LEU A 55 -0.48 -14.49 4.54
C LEU A 55 -0.19 -15.30 3.26
N TYR A 56 0.21 -14.64 2.18
CA TYR A 56 0.53 -15.35 0.94
C TYR A 56 1.67 -16.37 1.14
N VAL A 57 2.74 -15.96 1.83
CA VAL A 57 3.88 -16.83 2.15
C VAL A 57 3.46 -17.99 3.07
N PHE A 58 2.56 -17.75 4.02
CA PHE A 58 2.08 -18.79 4.93
C PHE A 58 1.21 -19.85 4.25
N PHE A 59 0.41 -19.44 3.26
CA PHE A 59 -0.49 -20.35 2.54
C PHE A 59 0.11 -21.00 1.29
N THR A 60 1.22 -20.46 0.76
CA THR A 60 1.85 -21.02 -0.43
C THR A 60 2.81 -22.15 -0.07
N GLU A 61 2.72 -23.27 -0.79
CA GLU A 61 3.66 -24.39 -0.66
C GLU A 61 4.93 -24.16 -1.51
N SER A 62 4.87 -23.24 -2.48
CA SER A 62 5.94 -22.96 -3.43
C SER A 62 6.76 -21.76 -2.99
N ARG A 63 8.02 -22.03 -2.60
CA ARG A 63 8.99 -20.98 -2.24
C ARG A 63 9.23 -20.01 -3.40
N GLU A 64 9.24 -20.50 -4.63
CA GLU A 64 9.46 -19.67 -5.81
C GLU A 64 8.30 -18.68 -6.02
N ASP A 65 7.05 -19.14 -5.86
CA ASP A 65 5.89 -18.27 -5.97
C ASP A 65 5.82 -17.26 -4.82
N ALA A 66 6.20 -17.68 -3.60
CA ALA A 66 6.32 -16.79 -2.45
C ALA A 66 7.28 -15.62 -2.72
N ILE A 67 8.46 -15.92 -3.26
CA ILE A 67 9.47 -14.91 -3.60
C ILE A 67 8.97 -13.99 -4.72
N ARG A 68 8.40 -14.55 -5.79
CA ARG A 68 7.86 -13.77 -6.91
C ARG A 68 6.76 -12.81 -6.45
N PHE A 69 5.83 -13.28 -5.62
CA PHE A 69 4.76 -12.47 -5.07
C PHE A 69 5.30 -11.35 -4.16
N ALA A 70 6.22 -11.66 -3.26
CA ALA A 70 6.83 -10.66 -2.38
C ALA A 70 7.55 -9.57 -3.19
N VAL A 71 8.34 -9.94 -4.20
CA VAL A 71 9.02 -8.98 -5.09
C VAL A 71 8.02 -8.10 -5.82
N MET A 72 6.94 -8.67 -6.36
CA MET A 72 5.88 -7.92 -7.03
C MET A 72 5.23 -6.89 -6.09
N ILE A 73 4.84 -7.30 -4.88
CA ILE A 73 4.24 -6.40 -3.88
C ILE A 73 5.21 -5.29 -3.48
N LEU A 74 6.48 -5.59 -3.29
CA LEU A 74 7.50 -4.59 -2.94
C LEU A 74 7.70 -3.56 -4.07
N ILE A 75 7.73 -4.00 -5.34
CA ILE A 75 7.81 -3.09 -6.49
C ILE A 75 6.58 -2.17 -6.53
N MET A 76 5.38 -2.74 -6.39
CA MET A 76 4.15 -1.94 -6.39
C MET A 76 4.08 -0.97 -5.22
N TYR A 77 4.57 -1.37 -4.05
CA TYR A 77 4.67 -0.51 -2.88
C TYR A 77 5.63 0.67 -3.12
N ALA A 78 6.80 0.41 -3.72
CA ALA A 78 7.76 1.46 -4.07
C ALA A 78 7.18 2.43 -5.11
N ILE A 79 6.50 1.93 -6.14
CA ILE A 79 5.80 2.75 -7.13
C ILE A 79 4.76 3.64 -6.44
N MET A 80 3.93 3.06 -5.58
CA MET A 80 2.93 3.82 -4.82
C MET A 80 3.59 4.90 -3.97
N MET A 81 4.69 4.60 -3.26
CA MET A 81 5.41 5.58 -2.46
C MET A 81 5.79 6.80 -3.29
N VAL A 82 6.43 6.58 -4.45
CA VAL A 82 6.83 7.64 -5.38
C VAL A 82 5.62 8.44 -5.86
N VAL A 83 4.52 7.77 -6.21
CA VAL A 83 3.28 8.43 -6.66
C VAL A 83 2.67 9.28 -5.54
N THR A 84 2.57 8.76 -4.32
CA THR A 84 2.01 9.49 -3.18
C THR A 84 2.84 10.70 -2.76
N LEU A 85 4.17 10.60 -2.88
CA LEU A 85 5.09 11.72 -2.67
C LEU A 85 4.89 12.79 -3.74
N LYS A 86 4.91 12.42 -5.03
CA LYS A 86 4.74 13.38 -6.15
C LYS A 86 3.38 14.07 -6.21
N LEU A 87 2.32 13.40 -5.75
CA LEU A 87 0.97 13.98 -5.79
C LEU A 87 0.78 15.12 -4.79
N ARG A 88 1.52 15.13 -3.67
CA ARG A 88 1.22 15.98 -2.49
C ARG A 88 2.46 16.60 -1.82
N HIS A 89 3.61 16.59 -2.49
CA HIS A 89 4.77 17.48 -2.26
C HIS A 89 5.03 18.24 -3.56
#